data_AF-A0A1W0E2B9-F1
#
_entry.id   AF-A0A1W0E2B9-F1
#
_cell.length_a   1.000
_cell.length_b   1.000
_cell.length_c   1.000
_cell.angle_alpha   90.00
_cell.angle_beta   90.00
_cell.angle_gamma   90.00
#
_symmetry.space_group_name_H-M   'P 1'
#
loop_
_entity.id
_entity.type
_entity.pdbx_description
1 polymer ?
#
loop_
_entity_poly.entity_id
_entity_poly.type
_entity_poly.pdbx_seq_one_letter_code
_entity_poly.pdbx_strand_id
1 'polypeptide(L)'
;MEVQTTVIHVVLGINLLMNVILLFPWFDNVKRWFIQFYAYNMVFKTIRHIFNIFYVMIGVLLVDSAYKMNITESKLLEYQSQRNMYLCAFAIFLYFNLRRLVTILDKNFSSAKDNTYIIKQHKNAEDFLKSVVDKYNAEQEKNKQLEDKIKKLCKKVETQIEEISQIDQNKKAYLRLKDKYEELLAKFVKETKKNK
;
A
#
# COMPACT_ATOMS: atom_id res chain seq x y z
N MET A 1 -34.14 -9.97 47.08
CA MET A 1 -32.69 -10.06 46.76
C MET A 1 -32.36 -11.15 45.75
N GLU A 2 -33.00 -12.32 45.79
CA GLU A 2 -32.65 -13.45 44.90
C GLU A 2 -32.73 -13.13 43.40
N VAL A 3 -33.79 -12.43 42.97
CA VAL A 3 -33.95 -12.04 41.56
C VAL A 3 -32.81 -11.12 41.07
N GLN A 4 -32.38 -10.16 41.92
CA GLN A 4 -31.26 -9.26 41.59
C GLN A 4 -29.95 -10.02 41.47
N THR A 5 -29.70 -10.98 42.38
CA THR A 5 -28.51 -11.82 42.28
C THR A 5 -28.54 -12.70 41.04
N THR A 6 -29.67 -13.29 40.66
CA THR A 6 -29.77 -14.13 39.44
C THR A 6 -29.44 -13.32 38.18
N VAL A 7 -29.95 -12.10 38.07
CA VAL A 7 -29.63 -11.20 36.95
C VAL A 7 -28.14 -10.88 36.90
N ILE A 8 -27.52 -10.59 38.05
CA ILE A 8 -26.08 -10.33 38.15
C ILE A 8 -25.27 -11.56 37.68
N HIS A 9 -25.67 -12.78 38.08
CA HIS A 9 -25.00 -14.02 37.67
C HIS A 9 -25.11 -14.28 36.16
N VAL A 10 -26.28 -14.03 35.55
CA VAL A 10 -26.46 -14.17 34.10
C VAL A 10 -25.57 -13.18 33.34
N VAL A 11 -25.57 -11.91 33.75
CA VAL A 11 -24.71 -10.88 33.15
C VAL A 11 -23.24 -11.27 33.32
N LEU A 12 -22.84 -11.74 34.51
CA LEU A 12 -21.49 -12.24 34.77
C LEU A 12 -21.10 -13.40 33.87
N GLY A 13 -21.96 -14.41 33.74
CA GLY A 13 -21.71 -15.59 32.90
C GLY A 13 -21.51 -15.22 31.44
N ILE A 14 -22.36 -14.33 30.91
CA ILE A 14 -22.24 -13.83 29.53
C ILE A 14 -20.92 -13.08 29.35
N ASN A 15 -20.57 -12.17 30.27
CA ASN A 15 -19.32 -11.41 30.17
C ASN A 15 -18.09 -12.31 30.28
N LEU A 16 -18.10 -13.28 31.18
CA LEU A 16 -17.00 -14.21 31.36
C LEU A 16 -16.79 -15.04 30.10
N LEU A 17 -17.86 -15.61 29.56
CA LEU A 17 -17.81 -16.38 28.31
C LEU A 17 -17.30 -15.52 27.15
N MET A 18 -17.77 -14.27 27.02
CA MET A 18 -17.29 -13.35 25.99
C MET A 18 -15.80 -13.01 26.18
N ASN A 19 -15.35 -12.74 27.40
CA ASN A 19 -13.94 -12.47 27.68
C ASN A 19 -13.07 -13.69 27.29
N VAL A 20 -13.50 -14.90 27.63
CA VAL A 20 -12.79 -16.14 27.26
C VAL A 20 -12.71 -16.30 25.75
N ILE A 21 -13.84 -16.19 25.02
CA ILE A 21 -13.84 -16.33 23.56
C ILE A 21 -12.94 -15.28 22.89
N LEU A 22 -12.97 -14.03 23.37
CA LEU A 22 -12.19 -12.94 22.80
C LEU A 22 -10.68 -13.04 23.12
N LEU A 23 -10.31 -13.61 24.27
CA LEU A 23 -8.92 -13.86 24.64
C LEU A 23 -8.32 -15.05 23.87
N PHE A 24 -9.11 -16.09 23.59
CA PHE A 24 -8.58 -17.32 22.99
C PHE A 24 -8.05 -17.10 21.56
N PRO A 25 -6.81 -17.52 21.24
CA PRO A 25 -6.17 -17.19 19.96
C PRO A 25 -6.80 -17.87 18.73
N TRP A 26 -7.65 -18.88 18.91
CA TRP A 26 -8.16 -19.71 17.81
C TRP A 26 -9.43 -19.20 17.13
N PHE A 27 -10.11 -18.22 17.73
CA PHE A 27 -11.44 -17.79 17.27
C PHE A 27 -11.42 -16.50 16.43
N ASP A 28 -10.40 -16.28 15.61
CA ASP A 28 -10.23 -15.00 14.89
C ASP A 28 -11.42 -14.62 14.00
N ASN A 29 -12.05 -15.58 13.32
CA ASN A 29 -13.25 -15.32 12.52
C ASN A 29 -14.42 -14.85 13.37
N VAL A 30 -14.64 -15.49 14.53
CA VAL A 30 -15.69 -15.12 15.48
C VAL A 30 -15.40 -13.74 16.08
N LYS A 31 -14.15 -13.45 16.44
CA LYS A 31 -13.73 -12.15 16.96
C LYS A 31 -13.96 -11.04 15.94
N ARG A 32 -13.57 -11.25 14.68
CA ARG A 32 -13.78 -10.27 13.61
C ARG A 32 -15.26 -10.01 13.38
N TRP A 33 -16.07 -11.06 13.28
CA TRP A 33 -17.52 -10.93 13.15
C TRP A 33 -18.11 -10.18 14.35
N PHE A 34 -17.73 -10.55 15.57
CA PHE A 34 -18.19 -9.92 16.79
C PHE A 34 -17.84 -8.43 16.83
N ILE A 35 -16.61 -8.05 16.49
CA ILE A 35 -16.17 -6.64 16.51
C ILE A 35 -16.86 -5.83 15.43
N GLN A 36 -16.99 -6.38 14.21
CA GLN A 36 -17.76 -5.72 13.15
C GLN A 36 -19.20 -5.46 13.59
N PHE A 37 -19.81 -6.45 14.23
CA PHE A 37 -21.17 -6.33 14.72
C PHE A 37 -21.29 -5.39 15.92
N TYR A 38 -20.36 -5.46 16.88
CA TYR A 38 -20.36 -4.68 18.12
C TYR A 38 -20.01 -3.21 17.90
N ALA A 39 -19.06 -2.91 17.01
CA ALA A 39 -18.55 -1.55 16.79
C ALA A 39 -19.35 -0.77 15.74
N TYR A 40 -19.87 -1.43 14.69
CA TYR A 40 -20.47 -0.73 13.54
C TYR A 40 -22.00 -0.81 13.48
N ASN A 41 -22.66 -1.67 14.28
CA ASN A 41 -24.12 -1.77 14.26
C ASN A 41 -24.78 -0.75 15.19
N MET A 42 -25.69 0.06 14.65
CA MET A 42 -26.46 1.07 15.37
C MET A 42 -27.30 0.47 16.51
N VAL A 43 -27.86 -0.73 16.30
CA VAL A 43 -28.65 -1.45 17.32
C VAL A 43 -27.78 -1.79 18.53
N PHE A 44 -26.52 -2.18 18.30
CA PHE A 44 -25.58 -2.49 19.38
C PHE A 44 -25.14 -1.26 20.16
N LYS A 45 -25.12 -0.09 19.54
CA LYS A 45 -24.89 1.17 20.25
C LYS A 45 -25.97 1.38 21.32
N THR A 46 -27.25 1.17 20.99
CA THR A 46 -28.36 1.25 21.93
C THR A 46 -28.28 0.17 23.02
N ILE A 47 -28.03 -1.08 22.63
CA ILE A 47 -27.85 -2.19 23.58
C ILE A 47 -26.70 -1.89 24.56
N ARG A 48 -25.59 -1.33 24.08
CA ARG A 48 -24.46 -0.92 24.93
C ARG A 48 -24.85 0.17 25.92
N HIS A 49 -25.68 1.14 25.54
CA HIS A 49 -26.20 2.14 26.48
C HIS A 49 -27.03 1.48 27.58
N ILE A 50 -27.88 0.51 27.23
CA ILE A 50 -28.67 -0.28 28.20
C ILE A 50 -27.74 -1.05 29.15
N PHE A 51 -26.72 -1.74 28.64
CA PHE A 51 -25.74 -2.43 29.48
C PHE A 51 -24.96 -1.47 30.39
N ASN A 52 -24.60 -0.27 29.91
CA ASN A 52 -23.93 0.73 30.75
C ASN A 52 -24.81 1.15 31.94
N ILE A 53 -26.13 1.30 31.74
CA ILE A 53 -27.08 1.60 32.82
C ILE A 53 -27.08 0.44 33.84
N PHE A 54 -27.10 -0.81 33.39
CA PHE A 54 -26.98 -1.96 34.29
C PHE A 54 -25.68 -1.94 35.10
N TYR A 55 -24.55 -1.58 34.49
CA TYR A 55 -23.29 -1.46 35.22
C TYR A 55 -23.24 -0.30 36.21
N VAL A 56 -23.91 0.82 35.92
CA VAL A 56 -24.09 1.91 36.89
C VAL A 56 -24.92 1.41 38.07
N MET A 57 -26.01 0.66 37.82
CA MET A 57 -26.81 0.05 38.87
C MET A 57 -26.00 -0.95 39.72
N ILE A 58 -25.16 -1.78 39.09
CA ILE A 58 -24.23 -2.67 39.80
C ILE A 58 -23.23 -1.86 40.65
N GLY A 59 -22.77 -0.71 40.16
CA GLY A 59 -21.94 0.22 40.94
C GLY A 59 -22.65 0.79 42.17
N VAL A 60 -23.92 1.15 42.03
CA VAL A 60 -24.74 1.60 43.19
C VAL A 60 -24.90 0.45 44.20
N LEU A 61 -25.19 -0.78 43.73
CA LEU A 61 -25.30 -1.96 44.61
C LEU A 61 -23.98 -2.32 45.29
N LEU A 62 -22.85 -2.08 44.63
CA LEU A 62 -21.52 -2.25 45.22
C LEU A 62 -21.33 -1.31 46.41
N VAL A 63 -21.66 -0.03 46.25
CA VAL A 63 -21.55 0.97 47.31
C VAL A 63 -22.53 0.68 48.45
N ASP A 64 -23.79 0.32 48.14
CA ASP A 64 -24.78 -0.09 49.14
C ASP A 64 -24.33 -1.31 49.95
N SER A 65 -23.74 -2.31 49.27
CA SER A 65 -23.22 -3.51 49.93
C SER A 65 -22.01 -3.20 50.82
N ALA A 66 -21.11 -2.33 50.37
CA ALA A 66 -19.95 -1.89 51.17
C ALA A 66 -20.38 -1.08 52.40
N TYR A 67 -21.40 -0.21 52.25
CA TYR A 67 -21.97 0.56 53.35
C TYR A 67 -22.63 -0.35 54.40
N LYS A 68 -23.46 -1.32 53.95
CA LYS A 68 -24.12 -2.28 54.84
C LYS A 68 -23.14 -3.16 55.60
N MET A 69 -22.00 -3.51 55.00
CA MET A 69 -20.96 -4.29 55.68
C MET A 69 -20.40 -3.57 56.91
N ASN A 70 -20.33 -2.23 56.90
CA ASN A 70 -19.75 -1.46 58.01
C ASN A 70 -20.74 -1.16 59.15
N ILE A 71 -22.05 -1.26 58.91
CA ILE A 71 -23.09 -0.83 59.85
C ILE A 71 -23.85 -2.02 60.45
N THR A 72 -23.81 -3.17 59.79
CA THR A 72 -24.64 -4.30 60.21
C THR A 72 -23.99 -5.10 61.34
N GLU A 73 -24.70 -5.22 62.47
CA GLU A 73 -24.25 -6.02 63.62
C GLU A 73 -24.54 -7.52 63.46
N SER A 74 -25.46 -7.88 62.55
CA SER A 74 -25.82 -9.28 62.28
C SER A 74 -24.83 -9.93 61.32
N LYS A 75 -24.12 -10.96 61.80
CA LYS A 75 -23.19 -11.77 60.99
C LYS A 75 -23.81 -12.31 59.70
N LEU A 76 -25.08 -12.70 59.71
CA LEU A 76 -25.76 -13.25 58.52
C LEU A 76 -25.86 -12.20 57.40
N LEU A 77 -26.25 -10.96 57.76
CA LEU A 77 -26.38 -9.86 56.80
C LEU A 77 -25.02 -9.33 56.35
N GLU A 78 -24.01 -9.39 57.22
CA GLU A 78 -22.61 -9.09 56.87
C GLU A 78 -22.13 -10.04 55.76
N TYR A 79 -22.30 -11.36 55.92
CA TYR A 79 -21.93 -12.34 54.89
C TYR A 79 -22.67 -12.12 53.57
N GLN A 80 -23.96 -11.80 53.61
CA GLN A 80 -24.74 -11.50 52.40
C GLN A 80 -24.23 -10.24 51.69
N SER A 81 -23.93 -9.19 52.45
CA SER A 81 -23.41 -7.92 51.94
C SER A 81 -22.01 -8.11 51.34
N GLN A 82 -21.14 -8.86 52.03
CA GLN A 82 -19.80 -9.19 51.54
C GLN A 82 -19.85 -9.98 50.22
N ARG A 83 -20.72 -11.00 50.12
CA ARG A 83 -20.93 -11.76 48.87
C ARG A 83 -21.39 -10.87 47.72
N ASN A 84 -22.37 -9.99 47.96
CA ASN A 84 -22.88 -9.08 46.95
C ASN A 84 -21.82 -8.06 46.52
N MET A 85 -21.01 -7.57 47.45
CA MET A 85 -19.88 -6.68 47.18
C MET A 85 -18.88 -7.35 46.21
N TYR A 86 -18.45 -8.58 46.50
CA TYR A 86 -17.52 -9.30 45.62
C TYR A 86 -18.10 -9.55 44.23
N LEU A 87 -19.37 -9.97 44.14
CA LEU A 87 -20.04 -10.19 42.86
C LEU A 87 -20.13 -8.90 42.03
N CYS A 88 -20.50 -7.77 42.65
CA CYS A 88 -20.60 -6.49 41.96
C CYS A 88 -19.22 -5.98 41.52
N ALA A 89 -18.20 -6.07 42.39
CA ALA A 89 -16.83 -5.67 42.07
C ALA A 89 -16.26 -6.50 40.91
N PHE A 90 -16.49 -7.81 40.92
CA PHE A 90 -16.04 -8.70 39.87
C PHE A 90 -16.77 -8.45 38.53
N ALA A 91 -18.08 -8.18 38.57
CA ALA A 91 -18.84 -7.82 37.37
C ALA A 91 -18.33 -6.52 36.72
N ILE A 92 -18.04 -5.48 37.53
CA ILE A 92 -17.45 -4.23 37.05
C ILE A 92 -16.05 -4.48 36.47
N PHE A 93 -15.22 -5.27 37.15
CA PHE A 93 -13.90 -5.64 36.63
C PHE A 93 -13.98 -6.35 35.27
N LEU A 94 -14.89 -7.33 35.11
CA LEU A 94 -15.09 -8.02 33.84
C LEU A 94 -15.58 -7.10 32.73
N TYR A 95 -16.43 -6.13 33.05
CA TYR A 95 -16.85 -5.11 32.09
C TYR A 95 -15.67 -4.27 31.59
N PHE A 96 -14.82 -3.80 32.49
CA PHE A 96 -13.63 -3.03 32.11
C PHE A 96 -12.68 -3.86 31.22
N ASN A 97 -12.46 -5.13 31.58
CA ASN A 97 -11.65 -6.03 30.77
C ASN A 97 -12.26 -6.24 29.38
N LEU A 98 -13.56 -6.53 29.30
CA LEU A 98 -14.25 -6.74 28.03
C LEU A 98 -14.13 -5.50 27.13
N ARG A 99 -14.43 -4.32 27.68
CA ARG A 99 -14.36 -3.05 26.93
C ARG A 99 -12.95 -2.78 26.42
N ARG A 100 -11.93 -3.02 27.25
CA ARG A 100 -10.52 -2.85 26.87
C ARG A 100 -10.12 -3.85 25.79
N LEU A 101 -10.50 -5.12 25.93
CA LEU A 101 -10.21 -6.17 24.95
C LEU A 101 -10.82 -5.87 23.58
N VAL A 102 -12.10 -5.51 23.53
CA VAL A 102 -12.76 -5.15 22.27
C VAL A 102 -12.04 -3.98 21.59
N THR A 103 -11.65 -2.96 22.35
CA THR A 103 -10.93 -1.80 21.81
C THR A 103 -9.56 -2.19 21.24
N ILE A 104 -8.82 -3.05 21.95
CA ILE A 104 -7.50 -3.53 21.50
C ILE A 104 -7.65 -4.37 20.23
N LEU A 105 -8.61 -5.29 20.20
CA LEU A 105 -8.84 -6.15 19.05
C LEU A 105 -9.28 -5.35 17.81
N ASP A 106 -10.15 -4.35 17.97
CA ASP A 106 -10.59 -3.49 16.87
C ASP A 106 -9.42 -2.71 16.25
N LYS A 107 -8.53 -2.16 17.09
CA LYS A 107 -7.28 -1.53 16.64
C LYS A 107 -6.38 -2.54 15.92
N ASN A 108 -6.17 -3.72 16.49
CA ASN A 108 -5.32 -4.74 15.88
C ASN A 108 -5.85 -5.21 14.52
N PHE A 109 -7.16 -5.43 14.39
CA PHE A 109 -7.75 -5.83 13.11
C PHE A 109 -7.73 -4.71 12.07
N SER A 110 -7.87 -3.46 12.49
CA SER A 110 -7.74 -2.29 11.60
C SER A 110 -6.29 -2.15 11.11
N SER A 111 -5.32 -2.19 12.02
CA SER A 111 -3.88 -2.15 11.66
C SER A 111 -3.48 -3.31 10.75
N ALA A 112 -4.03 -4.52 10.96
CA ALA A 112 -3.77 -5.66 10.09
C ALA A 112 -4.30 -5.42 8.66
N LYS A 113 -5.48 -4.79 8.52
CA LYS A 113 -6.02 -4.40 7.20
C LYS A 113 -5.12 -3.34 6.54
N ASP A 114 -4.74 -2.30 7.27
CA ASP A 114 -3.87 -1.25 6.76
C ASP A 114 -2.54 -1.81 6.28
N ASN A 115 -1.94 -2.73 7.04
CA ASN A 115 -0.70 -3.39 6.63
C ASN A 115 -0.88 -4.19 5.33
N THR A 116 -1.97 -4.94 5.17
CA THR A 116 -2.23 -5.64 3.91
C THR A 116 -2.44 -4.70 2.72
N TYR A 117 -3.04 -3.53 2.96
CA TYR A 117 -3.20 -2.50 1.93
C TYR A 117 -1.85 -1.87 1.56
N ILE A 118 -1.02 -1.54 2.54
CA ILE A 118 0.34 -1.02 2.36
C ILE A 118 1.19 -2.01 1.54
N ILE A 119 1.16 -3.30 1.88
CA ILE A 119 1.87 -4.34 1.11
C ILE A 119 1.41 -4.39 -0.34
N LYS A 120 0.10 -4.29 -0.58
CA LYS A 120 -0.45 -4.25 -1.96
C LYS A 120 0.01 -2.99 -2.71
N GLN A 121 0.01 -1.83 -2.05
CA GLN A 121 0.50 -0.59 -2.66
C GLN A 121 1.99 -0.68 -3.02
N HIS A 122 2.82 -1.22 -2.11
CA HIS A 122 4.24 -1.43 -2.38
C HIS A 122 4.46 -2.36 -3.56
N LYS A 123 3.73 -3.48 -3.63
CA LYS A 123 3.83 -4.41 -4.75
C LYS A 123 3.45 -3.75 -6.09
N ASN A 124 2.35 -2.99 -6.11
CA ASN A 124 1.94 -2.26 -7.30
C ASN A 124 2.96 -1.19 -7.72
N ALA A 125 3.57 -0.50 -6.75
CA ALA A 125 4.62 0.48 -7.01
C ALA A 125 5.89 -0.19 -7.57
N GLU A 126 6.26 -1.36 -7.04
CA GLU A 126 7.37 -2.16 -7.53
C GLU A 126 7.13 -2.64 -8.98
N ASP A 127 5.94 -3.14 -9.28
CA ASP A 127 5.56 -3.58 -10.62
C ASP A 127 5.54 -2.40 -11.61
N PHE A 128 5.04 -1.23 -11.17
CA PHE A 128 5.10 0.00 -11.96
C PHE A 128 6.54 0.42 -12.25
N LEU A 129 7.41 0.44 -11.23
CA LEU A 129 8.83 0.78 -11.39
C LEU A 129 9.54 -0.17 -12.36
N LYS A 130 9.29 -1.49 -12.27
CA LYS A 130 9.81 -2.47 -13.23
C LYS A 130 9.38 -2.13 -14.66
N SER A 131 8.09 -1.82 -14.86
CA SER A 131 7.59 -1.44 -16.19
C SER A 131 8.23 -0.16 -16.74
N VAL A 132 8.57 0.81 -15.88
CA VAL A 132 9.25 2.05 -16.27
C VAL A 132 10.71 1.75 -16.64
N VAL A 133 11.41 0.93 -15.86
CA VAL A 133 12.78 0.51 -16.14
C VAL A 133 12.86 -0.26 -17.46
N ASP A 134 11.93 -1.19 -17.71
CA ASP A 134 11.88 -1.94 -18.95
C ASP A 134 11.65 -1.05 -20.17
N LYS A 135 10.75 -0.07 -20.05
CA LYS A 135 10.53 0.94 -21.11
C LYS A 135 11.77 1.80 -21.33
N TYR A 136 12.41 2.25 -20.26
CA TYR A 136 13.63 3.04 -20.33
C TYR A 136 14.75 2.28 -21.03
N ASN A 137 14.97 1.02 -20.66
CA ASN A 137 15.98 0.15 -21.29
C ASN A 137 15.67 -0.08 -22.77
N ALA A 138 14.40 -0.31 -23.12
CA ALA A 138 13.97 -0.48 -24.51
C ALA A 138 14.17 0.80 -25.35
N GLU A 139 13.89 1.98 -24.79
CA GLU A 139 14.17 3.25 -25.46
C GLU A 139 15.67 3.53 -25.59
N GLN A 140 16.45 3.21 -24.55
CA GLN A 140 17.91 3.37 -24.59
C GLN A 140 18.54 2.51 -25.69
N GLU A 141 18.06 1.28 -25.85
CA GLU A 141 18.52 0.39 -26.93
C GLU A 141 18.12 0.92 -28.32
N LYS A 142 16.89 1.42 -28.47
CA LYS A 142 16.46 2.09 -29.71
C LYS A 142 17.31 3.31 -30.04
N ASN A 143 17.65 4.12 -29.03
CA ASN A 143 18.49 5.30 -29.22
C ASN A 143 19.90 4.91 -29.67
N LYS A 144 20.51 3.87 -29.08
CA LYS A 144 21.80 3.34 -29.57
C LYS A 144 21.74 2.89 -31.03
N GLN A 145 20.69 2.16 -31.40
CA GLN A 145 20.51 1.72 -32.79
C GLN A 145 20.33 2.90 -33.76
N LEU A 146 19.63 3.95 -33.34
CA LEU A 146 19.47 5.18 -34.13
C LEU A 146 20.79 5.94 -34.25
N GLU A 147 21.56 6.07 -33.18
CA GLU A 147 22.90 6.69 -33.19
C GLU A 147 23.85 5.95 -34.15
N ASP A 148 23.83 4.61 -34.17
CA ASP A 148 24.65 3.82 -35.09
C ASP A 148 24.20 3.99 -36.54
N LYS A 149 22.89 4.09 -36.80
CA LYS A 149 22.37 4.39 -38.14
C LYS A 149 22.80 5.78 -38.60
N ILE A 150 22.72 6.79 -37.72
CA ILE A 150 23.17 8.15 -38.01
C ILE A 150 24.67 8.14 -38.35
N LYS A 151 25.51 7.47 -37.54
CA LYS A 151 26.96 7.36 -37.83
C LYS A 151 27.23 6.71 -39.19
N LYS A 152 26.50 5.65 -39.55
CA LYS A 152 26.63 5.00 -40.87
C LYS A 152 26.20 5.93 -42.01
N LEU A 153 25.13 6.69 -41.82
CA LEU A 153 24.65 7.66 -42.81
C LEU A 153 25.63 8.81 -42.99
N CYS A 154 26.18 9.38 -41.90
CA CYS A 154 27.22 10.41 -41.98
C CYS A 154 28.43 9.93 -42.77
N LYS A 155 28.94 8.71 -42.51
CA LYS A 155 30.04 8.13 -43.29
C LYS A 155 29.72 7.98 -44.78
N LYS A 156 28.49 7.61 -45.12
CA LYS A 156 28.05 7.53 -46.53
C LYS A 156 28.00 8.91 -47.20
N VAL A 157 27.55 9.92 -46.47
CA VAL A 157 27.54 11.31 -46.97
C VAL A 157 28.96 11.83 -47.17
N GLU A 158 29.88 11.56 -46.23
CA GLU A 158 31.30 11.92 -46.37
C GLU A 158 31.94 11.28 -47.61
N THR A 159 31.74 9.97 -47.81
CA THR A 159 32.25 9.28 -49.00
C THR A 159 31.66 9.82 -50.30
N GLN A 160 30.36 10.15 -50.32
CA GLN A 160 29.74 10.78 -51.48
C GLN A 160 30.30 12.19 -51.76
N ILE A 161 30.61 12.97 -50.72
CA ILE A 161 31.27 14.29 -50.88
C ILE A 161 32.67 14.12 -51.48
N GLU A 162 33.43 13.11 -51.03
CA GLU A 162 34.74 12.79 -51.60
C GLU A 162 34.63 12.36 -53.07
N GLU A 163 33.67 11.50 -53.42
CA GLU A 163 33.40 11.10 -54.80
C GLU A 163 33.05 12.29 -55.70
N ILE A 164 32.17 13.19 -55.23
CA ILE A 164 31.82 14.42 -55.95
C ILE A 164 33.06 15.30 -56.18
N SER A 165 33.91 15.44 -55.16
CA SER A 165 35.17 16.19 -55.26
C SER A 165 36.11 15.57 -56.30
N GLN A 166 36.26 14.25 -56.30
CA GLN A 166 37.07 13.54 -57.30
C GLN A 166 36.50 13.69 -58.72
N ILE A 167 35.17 13.60 -58.88
CA ILE A 167 34.51 13.83 -60.16
C ILE A 167 34.77 15.26 -60.67
N ASP A 168 34.71 16.27 -59.79
CA ASP A 168 34.99 17.66 -60.18
C ASP A 168 36.46 17.86 -60.59
N GLN A 169 37.41 17.23 -59.89
CA GLN A 169 38.82 17.22 -60.27
C GLN A 169 39.04 16.52 -61.62
N ASN A 170 38.45 15.35 -61.83
CA ASN A 170 38.53 14.60 -63.08
C ASN A 170 37.92 15.39 -64.25
N LYS A 171 36.80 16.09 -64.02
CA LYS A 171 36.17 16.98 -65.00
C LYS A 171 37.12 18.12 -65.40
N LYS A 172 37.77 18.76 -64.44
CA LYS A 172 38.78 19.81 -64.69
C LYS A 172 39.98 19.27 -65.48
N ALA A 173 40.46 18.08 -65.15
CA ALA A 173 41.56 17.42 -65.87
C ALA A 173 41.16 17.07 -67.32
N TYR A 174 39.95 16.56 -67.52
CA TYR A 174 39.42 16.25 -68.85
C TYR A 174 39.30 17.50 -69.72
N LEU A 175 38.77 18.61 -69.18
CA LEU A 175 38.69 19.89 -69.88
C LEU A 175 40.08 20.38 -70.32
N ARG A 176 41.08 20.36 -69.42
CA ARG A 176 42.46 20.72 -69.76
C ARG A 176 43.06 19.83 -70.85
N LEU A 177 42.77 18.53 -70.82
CA LEU A 177 43.26 17.60 -71.83
C LEU A 177 42.61 17.86 -73.19
N LYS A 178 41.30 18.15 -73.19
CA LYS A 178 40.57 18.56 -74.39
C LYS A 178 41.17 19.84 -74.99
N ASP A 179 41.42 20.86 -74.18
CA ASP A 179 42.05 22.11 -74.65
C ASP A 179 43.42 21.84 -75.29
N LYS A 180 44.26 21.00 -74.66
CA LYS A 180 45.55 20.57 -75.23
C LYS A 180 45.41 19.80 -76.55
N TYR A 181 44.39 18.94 -76.66
CA TYR A 181 44.14 18.18 -77.88
C TYR A 181 43.69 19.11 -79.03
N GLU A 182 42.83 20.08 -78.73
CA GLU A 182 42.42 21.12 -79.69
C GLU A 182 43.61 21.98 -80.14
N GLU A 183 44.51 22.36 -79.23
CA GLU A 183 45.77 23.05 -79.58
C GLU A 183 46.67 22.21 -80.50
N LEU A 184 46.80 20.91 -80.22
CA LEU A 184 47.59 19.97 -81.02
C LEU A 184 47.01 19.82 -82.44
N LEU A 185 45.70 19.66 -82.56
CA LEU A 185 45.00 19.66 -83.85
C LEU A 185 45.25 20.95 -84.63
N ALA A 186 45.15 22.11 -83.96
CA ALA A 186 45.43 23.39 -84.59
C ALA A 186 46.89 23.51 -85.08
N LYS A 187 47.86 22.95 -84.34
CA LYS A 187 49.26 22.87 -84.79
C LYS A 187 49.43 21.94 -85.99
N PHE A 188 48.86 20.74 -85.96
CA PHE A 188 48.91 19.80 -87.08
C PHE A 188 48.31 20.39 -88.37
N VAL A 189 47.18 21.10 -88.26
CA VAL A 189 46.54 21.79 -89.41
C VAL A 189 47.41 22.92 -89.94
N LYS A 190 48.14 23.64 -89.08
CA LYS A 190 49.10 24.67 -89.51
C LYS A 190 50.33 24.08 -90.20
N GLU A 191 50.84 22.95 -89.72
CA GLU A 191 52.01 22.27 -90.32
C GLU A 191 51.66 21.63 -91.68
N THR A 192 50.49 21.00 -91.80
CA THR A 192 50.00 20.47 -93.09
C THR A 192 49.69 21.56 -94.13
N LYS A 193 49.40 22.79 -93.70
CA LYS A 193 49.30 23.96 -94.59
C LYS A 193 50.64 24.57 -94.99
N LYS A 194 51.73 24.27 -94.28
CA LYS A 194 53.10 24.73 -94.60
C LYS A 194 53.85 23.79 -95.55
N ASN A 195 53.42 22.53 -95.65
CA ASN A 195 53.99 21.50 -96.52
C ASN A 195 53.21 21.31 -97.85
N LYS A 196 52.36 22.26 -98.22
CA LYS A 196 51.76 22.40 -99.56
C LYS A 196 52.23 23.70 -100.18
#